data_AF-A0A428TGX1-F1
#
_entry.id   AF-A0A428TGX1-F1
#
_cell.length_a   1.000
_cell.length_b   1.000
_cell.length_c   1.000
_cell.angle_alpha   90.00
_cell.angle_beta   90.00
_cell.angle_gamma   90.00
#
_symmetry.space_group_name_H-M   'P 1'
#
loop_
_entity.id
_entity.type
_entity.pdbx_description
1 polymer ?
#
loop_
_entity_poly.entity_id
_entity_poly.type
_entity_poly.pdbx_seq_one_letter_code
_entity_poly.pdbx_strand_id
1 'polypeptide(L)'
;MIGTNVQADIDDAYMFHRQLMKHTDKEEELKICAMKAIRNTEKAMTIFRERLMHAGKGENLKWIFSDRRYARSLLQPLQSAQSNLSRRIDWMRSALDRLADSPDEEEWDLPSSMPPKTSTMARQ
;
A
#
# COMPACT_ATOMS: atom_id res chain seq x y z
N MET A 1 -23.40 1.59 3.57
CA MET A 1 -22.63 0.43 3.08
C MET A 1 -21.32 0.80 2.38
N ILE A 2 -21.22 1.92 1.64
CA ILE A 2 -19.94 2.36 1.01
C ILE A 2 -18.85 2.72 2.03
N GLY A 3 -19.18 3.49 3.07
CA GLY A 3 -18.17 3.91 4.06
C GLY A 3 -17.54 2.74 4.83
N THR A 4 -18.29 1.67 5.08
CA THR A 4 -17.78 0.45 5.74
C THR A 4 -16.78 -0.27 4.84
N ASN A 5 -17.07 -0.39 3.55
CA ASN A 5 -16.16 -1.05 2.60
C ASN A 5 -14.86 -0.25 2.43
N VAL A 6 -14.94 1.08 2.34
CA VAL A 6 -13.75 1.93 2.24
C VAL A 6 -12.89 1.82 3.51
N GLN A 7 -13.50 1.73 4.69
CA GLN A 7 -12.75 1.53 5.94
C GLN A 7 -12.00 0.20 5.93
N ALA A 8 -12.65 -0.89 5.50
CA ALA A 8 -11.99 -2.19 5.39
C ALA A 8 -10.79 -2.13 4.42
N ASP A 9 -10.93 -1.47 3.27
CA ASP A 9 -9.83 -1.28 2.32
C ASP A 9 -8.65 -0.49 2.94
N ILE A 10 -8.95 0.51 3.78
CA ILE A 10 -7.91 1.28 4.52
C ILE A 10 -7.19 0.37 5.52
N ASP A 11 -7.94 -0.44 6.27
CA ASP A 11 -7.38 -1.35 7.28
C ASP A 11 -6.48 -2.41 6.62
N ASP A 12 -6.94 -3.00 5.51
CA ASP A 12 -6.15 -3.93 4.70
C ASP A 12 -4.87 -3.27 4.15
N ALA A 13 -4.98 -2.05 3.62
CA ALA A 13 -3.82 -1.31 3.12
C ALA A 13 -2.78 -1.06 4.23
N TYR A 14 -3.22 -0.71 5.45
CA TYR A 14 -2.32 -0.58 6.59
C TYR A 14 -1.64 -1.89 6.97
N MET A 15 -2.37 -3.01 6.91
CA MET A 15 -1.83 -4.34 7.17
C MET A 15 -0.70 -4.67 6.18
N PHE A 16 -0.97 -4.57 4.88
CA PHE A 16 0.03 -4.86 3.84
C PHE A 16 1.22 -3.89 3.89
N HIS A 17 0.97 -2.59 4.09
CA HIS A 17 2.03 -1.61 4.24
C HIS A 17 2.94 -1.96 5.44
N ARG A 18 2.37 -2.36 6.57
CA ARG A 18 3.15 -2.76 7.76
C ARG A 18 4.00 -4.01 7.50
N GLN A 19 3.50 -4.96 6.71
CA GLN A 19 4.29 -6.12 6.28
C GLN A 19 5.45 -5.69 5.38
N LEU A 20 5.18 -4.82 4.40
CA LEU A 20 6.21 -4.33 3.47
C LEU A 20 7.32 -3.53 4.17
N MET A 21 6.97 -2.76 5.21
CA MET A 21 7.93 -2.01 6.04
C MET A 21 8.95 -2.90 6.77
N LYS A 22 8.71 -4.22 6.91
CA LYS A 22 9.69 -5.14 7.50
C LYS A 22 10.90 -5.38 6.60
N HIS A 23 10.79 -5.08 5.31
CA HIS A 23 11.86 -5.21 4.33
C HIS A 23 12.52 -3.85 4.11
N THR A 24 13.47 -3.48 4.97
CA THR A 24 13.99 -2.11 5.11
C THR A 24 14.49 -1.51 3.79
N ASP A 25 15.21 -2.29 2.97
CA ASP A 25 15.88 -1.77 1.76
C ASP A 25 15.19 -2.15 0.44
N LYS A 26 13.97 -2.70 0.51
CA LYS A 26 13.20 -3.13 -0.67
C LYS A 26 11.94 -2.27 -0.82
N GLU A 27 11.53 -2.02 -2.07
CA GLU A 27 10.22 -1.43 -2.41
C GLU A 27 9.94 -0.04 -1.78
N GLU A 28 10.96 0.81 -1.60
CA GLU A 28 10.84 2.09 -0.88
C GLU A 28 9.84 3.06 -1.52
N GLU A 29 9.87 3.20 -2.85
CA GLU A 29 8.90 4.03 -3.56
C GLU A 29 7.45 3.51 -3.40
N LEU A 30 7.27 2.18 -3.38
CA LEU A 30 5.97 1.57 -3.19
C LEU A 30 5.42 1.86 -1.78
N LYS A 31 6.25 1.75 -0.73
CA LYS A 31 5.88 2.12 0.65
C LYS A 31 5.40 3.57 0.72
N ILE A 32 6.18 4.51 0.17
CA ILE A 32 5.83 5.94 0.16
C ILE A 32 4.51 6.18 -0.57
N CYS A 33 4.35 5.58 -1.76
CA CYS A 33 3.13 5.74 -2.56
C CYS A 33 1.91 5.13 -1.87
N ALA A 34 2.05 3.96 -1.26
CA ALA A 34 0.97 3.28 -0.56
C ALA A 34 0.53 4.09 0.66
N MET A 35 1.46 4.58 1.49
CA MET A 35 1.14 5.46 2.62
C MET A 35 0.42 6.74 2.18
N LYS A 36 0.85 7.34 1.07
CA LYS A 36 0.16 8.50 0.50
C LYS A 36 -1.26 8.17 0.05
N ALA A 37 -1.47 7.01 -0.58
CA ALA A 37 -2.80 6.56 -1.00
C ALA A 37 -3.73 6.29 0.19
N ILE A 38 -3.21 5.69 1.26
CA ILE A 38 -3.95 5.47 2.52
C ILE A 38 -4.45 6.81 3.07
N ARG A 39 -3.53 7.76 3.32
CA ARG A 39 -3.86 9.10 3.88
C ARG A 39 -4.86 9.87 3.01
N ASN A 40 -4.71 9.79 1.69
CA ASN A 40 -5.64 10.45 0.76
C ASN A 40 -7.05 9.85 0.85
N THR A 41 -7.16 8.54 1.06
CA THR A 41 -8.44 7.85 1.18
C THR A 41 -9.11 8.15 2.51
N GLU A 42 -8.36 8.19 3.61
CA GLU A 42 -8.86 8.66 4.92
C GLU A 42 -9.40 10.08 4.82
N LYS A 43 -8.64 11.00 4.21
CA LYS A 43 -9.07 12.39 4.00
C LYS A 43 -10.35 12.46 3.17
N ALA A 44 -10.43 11.70 2.08
CA ALA A 44 -11.63 11.64 1.24
C ALA A 44 -12.84 11.11 2.03
N MET A 45 -12.64 10.12 2.90
CA MET A 45 -13.69 9.56 3.75
C MET A 45 -14.17 10.57 4.79
N THR A 46 -13.27 11.33 5.42
CA THR A 46 -13.63 12.41 6.35
C THR A 46 -14.46 13.48 5.65
N ILE A 47 -14.00 13.98 4.49
CA ILE A 47 -14.74 14.98 3.70
C ILE A 47 -16.12 14.45 3.29
N PHE A 48 -16.20 13.17 2.88
CA PHE A 48 -17.48 12.55 2.54
C PHE A 48 -18.45 12.53 3.73
N ARG A 49 -17.98 12.16 4.92
CA ARG A 49 -18.77 12.16 6.15
C ARG A 49 -19.25 13.56 6.52
N GLU A 50 -18.37 14.56 6.45
CA GLU A 50 -18.71 15.96 6.70
C GLU A 50 -19.78 16.46 5.73
N ARG A 51 -19.60 16.22 4.43
CA ARG A 51 -20.58 16.62 3.42
C ARG A 51 -21.94 15.96 3.63
N LEU A 52 -21.97 14.67 3.98
CA LEU A 52 -23.21 13.96 4.32
C LEU A 52 -23.90 14.54 5.58
N MET A 53 -23.12 14.91 6.60
CA MET A 53 -23.68 15.55 7.80
C MET A 53 -24.27 16.92 7.50
N HIS A 54 -23.59 17.74 6.68
CA HIS A 54 -24.10 19.06 6.27
C HIS A 54 -25.35 18.94 5.40
N ALA A 55 -25.31 18.03 4.43
CA ALA A 55 -26.45 17.63 3.61
C ALA A 55 -27.68 17.27 4.44
N GLY A 56 -27.54 16.40 5.45
CA GLY A 56 -28.66 15.96 6.29
C GLY A 56 -29.16 16.99 7.30
N LYS A 57 -28.38 18.05 7.59
CA LYS A 57 -28.79 19.15 8.48
C LYS A 57 -29.48 20.30 7.73
N GLY A 58 -29.09 20.55 6.48
CA GLY A 58 -29.61 21.66 5.67
C GLY A 58 -30.70 21.26 4.67
N GLU A 59 -30.70 20.01 4.21
CA GLU A 59 -31.60 19.52 3.17
C GLU A 59 -32.18 18.15 3.53
N ASN A 60 -33.36 17.84 2.99
CA ASN A 60 -33.96 16.52 3.18
C ASN A 60 -33.12 15.50 2.41
N LEU A 61 -32.49 14.51 3.08
CA LEU A 61 -31.62 13.50 2.44
C LEU A 61 -32.29 12.82 1.23
N LYS A 62 -33.62 12.67 1.26
CA LYS A 62 -34.40 12.19 0.11
C LYS A 62 -34.19 13.04 -1.15
N TRP A 63 -34.13 14.36 -1.02
CA TRP A 63 -33.92 15.28 -2.14
C TRP A 63 -32.51 15.14 -2.74
N ILE A 64 -31.49 15.02 -1.89
CA ILE A 64 -30.10 14.78 -2.30
C ILE A 64 -29.96 13.47 -3.08
N PHE A 65 -30.63 12.40 -2.65
CA PHE A 65 -30.65 11.14 -3.39
C PHE A 65 -31.52 11.19 -4.66
N SER A 66 -32.44 12.17 -4.75
CA SER A 66 -33.23 12.42 -5.96
C SER A 66 -32.41 13.16 -7.01
N ASP A 67 -31.50 14.05 -6.60
CA ASP A 67 -30.52 14.68 -7.48
C ASP A 67 -29.30 13.78 -7.70
N ARG A 68 -29.35 13.01 -8.78
CA ARG A 68 -28.26 12.13 -9.22
C ARG A 68 -26.92 12.84 -9.43
N ARG A 69 -26.91 14.11 -9.88
CA ARG A 69 -25.66 14.84 -10.12
C ARG A 69 -25.01 15.21 -8.80
N TYR A 70 -25.81 15.68 -7.85
CA TYR A 70 -25.32 16.05 -6.54
C TYR A 70 -24.88 14.82 -5.73
N ALA A 71 -25.66 13.73 -5.73
CA ALA A 71 -25.23 12.48 -5.11
C ALA A 71 -23.90 11.96 -5.68
N ARG A 72 -23.69 12.09 -6.99
CA ARG A 72 -22.42 11.70 -7.65
C ARG A 72 -21.26 12.63 -7.26
N SER A 73 -21.47 13.94 -7.15
CA SER A 73 -20.41 14.88 -6.74
C SER A 73 -19.96 14.67 -5.28
N LEU A 74 -20.85 14.14 -4.43
CA LEU A 74 -20.52 13.71 -3.08
C LEU A 74 -19.66 12.44 -3.06
N LEU A 75 -20.01 11.44 -3.88
CA LEU A 75 -19.39 10.11 -3.87
C LEU A 75 -18.09 10.00 -4.69
N GLN A 76 -17.99 10.73 -5.81
CA GLN A 76 -16.90 10.56 -6.77
C GLN A 76 -15.49 10.70 -6.15
N PRO A 77 -15.22 11.69 -5.27
CA PRO A 77 -13.88 11.81 -4.67
C PRO A 77 -13.50 10.59 -3.84
N LEU A 78 -14.46 10.04 -3.08
CA LEU A 78 -14.23 8.85 -2.24
C LEU A 78 -14.00 7.61 -3.11
N GLN A 79 -14.80 7.41 -4.16
CA GLN A 79 -14.65 6.29 -5.08
C GLN A 79 -13.31 6.35 -5.84
N SER A 80 -12.88 7.55 -6.25
CA SER A 80 -11.58 7.73 -6.91
C SER A 80 -10.42 7.42 -5.96
N ALA A 81 -10.51 7.83 -4.69
CA ALA A 81 -9.49 7.52 -3.70
C ALA A 81 -9.45 6.02 -3.39
N GLN A 82 -10.61 5.40 -3.19
CA GLN A 82 -10.75 3.96 -2.97
C GLN A 82 -10.17 3.15 -4.13
N SER A 83 -10.51 3.48 -5.38
CA SER A 83 -9.96 2.76 -6.56
C SER A 83 -8.44 2.86 -6.66
N ASN A 84 -7.86 4.02 -6.33
CA ASN A 84 -6.42 4.16 -6.26
C ASN A 84 -5.82 3.34 -5.10
N LEU A 85 -6.47 3.31 -3.94
CA LEU A 85 -6.04 2.51 -2.79
C LEU A 85 -6.03 1.01 -3.12
N SER A 86 -7.11 0.49 -3.73
CA SER A 86 -7.19 -0.92 -4.14
C SER A 86 -6.02 -1.31 -5.06
N ARG A 87 -5.68 -0.45 -6.04
CA ARG A 87 -4.52 -0.70 -6.91
C ARG A 87 -3.21 -0.78 -6.14
N ARG A 88 -3.04 0.05 -5.10
CA ARG A 88 -1.84 0.00 -4.25
C ARG A 88 -1.81 -1.24 -3.37
N ILE A 89 -2.96 -1.71 -2.89
CA ILE A 89 -3.07 -3.00 -2.17
C ILE A 89 -2.60 -4.14 -3.07
N ASP A 90 -3.09 -4.19 -4.32
CA ASP A 90 -2.67 -5.23 -5.28
C ASP A 90 -1.16 -5.20 -5.51
N TRP A 91 -0.58 -4.01 -5.67
CA TRP A 91 0.88 -3.87 -5.84
C TRP A 91 1.66 -4.28 -4.59
N MET A 92 1.19 -3.92 -3.39
CA MET A 92 1.82 -4.37 -2.14
C MET A 92 1.74 -5.88 -1.98
N ARG A 93 0.62 -6.50 -2.33
CA ARG A 93 0.46 -7.96 -2.30
C ARG A 93 1.44 -8.64 -3.25
N SER A 94 1.49 -8.22 -4.51
CA SER A 94 2.44 -8.76 -5.49
C SER A 94 3.89 -8.53 -5.09
N ALA A 95 4.22 -7.39 -4.47
CA ALA A 95 5.56 -7.14 -3.96
C ALA A 95 5.91 -8.12 -2.83
N LEU A 96 5.02 -8.31 -1.86
CA LEU A 96 5.22 -9.26 -0.77
C LEU A 96 5.36 -10.70 -1.27
N ASP A 97 4.57 -11.11 -2.26
CA ASP A 97 4.68 -12.44 -2.87
C ASP A 97 6.08 -12.63 -3.51
N ARG A 98 6.56 -11.65 -4.30
CA ARG A 98 7.91 -11.68 -4.88
C ARG A 98 9.02 -11.71 -3.83
N LEU A 99 8.82 -11.02 -2.70
CA LEU A 99 9.78 -10.99 -1.61
C LEU A 99 9.83 -12.31 -0.84
N ALA A 100 8.71 -13.04 -0.77
CA ALA A 100 8.66 -14.36 -0.18
C ALA A 100 9.32 -15.44 -1.06
N ASP A 101 9.24 -15.27 -2.39
CA ASP A 101 9.80 -16.21 -3.37
C ASP A 101 11.28 -15.93 -3.71
N SER A 102 11.83 -14.79 -3.30
CA SER A 102 13.26 -14.50 -3.42
C SER A 102 13.97 -15.18 -2.25
N PRO A 103 14.86 -16.18 -2.49
CA PRO A 103 15.83 -16.52 -1.46
C PRO A 103 16.59 -15.23 -1.19
N ASP A 104 16.66 -14.83 0.08
CA ASP A 104 17.62 -13.80 0.44
C ASP A 104 18.97 -14.30 -0.08
N GLU A 105 19.66 -13.46 -0.85
CA GLU A 105 21.11 -13.59 -0.98
C GLU A 105 21.66 -13.33 0.43
N GLU A 106 21.52 -14.35 1.30
CA GLU A 106 22.46 -14.57 2.37
C GLU A 106 23.81 -14.60 1.65
N GLU A 107 24.56 -13.54 1.88
CA GLU A 107 26.00 -13.47 1.83
C GLU A 107 26.55 -14.73 2.51
N TRP A 108 26.58 -15.84 1.77
CA TRP A 108 27.42 -16.96 2.09
C TRP A 108 28.83 -16.44 1.86
N ASP A 109 29.37 -15.80 2.90
CA ASP A 109 30.79 -15.78 3.19
C ASP A 109 31.23 -17.25 3.22
N LEU A 110 31.48 -17.80 2.04
CA LEU A 110 32.27 -19.00 1.90
C LEU A 110 33.60 -18.67 2.57
N PRO A 111 34.03 -19.38 3.62
CA PRO A 111 35.39 -19.25 4.07
C PRO A 111 36.29 -19.61 2.89
N SER A 112 36.98 -18.61 2.34
CA SER A 112 38.00 -18.76 1.31
C SER A 112 39.11 -19.65 1.87
N SER A 113 38.93 -20.96 1.70
CA SER A 113 39.78 -21.98 2.27
C SER A 113 41.01 -22.16 1.38
N MET A 114 42.08 -21.52 1.87
CA MET A 114 43.50 -21.72 1.58
C MET A 114 44.06 -21.29 0.22
N PRO A 115 45.18 -20.53 0.23
CA PRO A 115 45.99 -20.33 -0.97
C PRO A 115 46.73 -21.65 -1.33
N PRO A 116 46.94 -21.96 -2.62
CA PRO A 116 47.80 -23.05 -3.00
C PRO A 116 49.23 -22.76 -2.50
N LYS A 117 49.76 -23.69 -1.69
CA LYS A 117 51.16 -23.66 -1.24
C LYS A 117 52.08 -23.57 -2.45
N THR A 118 52.93 -22.56 -2.46
CA THR A 118 54.07 -22.44 -3.36
C THR A 118 54.98 -23.65 -3.17
N SER A 119 54.93 -24.59 -4.11
CA SER A 119 55.93 -25.63 -4.20
C SER A 119 57.16 -25.02 -4.86
N THR A 120 58.01 -24.40 -4.05
CA THR A 120 59.41 -24.09 -4.38
C THR A 120 60.09 -25.38 -4.82
N MET A 121 60.20 -25.60 -6.13
CA MET A 121 61.17 -26.53 -6.68
C MET A 121 62.53 -25.83 -6.68
N ALA A 122 63.26 -26.00 -5.58
CA ALA A 122 64.71 -25.95 -5.59
C ALA A 122 65.22 -27.37 -5.86
N ARG A 123 65.88 -27.57 -7.00
CA ARG A 123 66.82 -28.67 -7.30
C ARG A 123 67.64 -28.19 -8.50
N GLN A 124 68.85 -27.70 -8.19
CA GLN A 124 70.15 -28.37 -8.39
C GLN A 124 70.63 -28.25 -9.83
#